data_AF-A0A1S3HR24-F1
#
_entry.id   AF-A0A1S3HR24-F1
#
_cell.length_a   1.000
_cell.length_b   1.000
_cell.length_c   1.000
_cell.angle_alpha   90.00
_cell.angle_beta   90.00
_cell.angle_gamma   90.00
#
_symmetry.space_group_name_H-M   'P 1'
#
loop_
_entity.id
_entity.type
_entity.pdbx_description
1 polymer ?
#
loop_
_entity_poly.entity_id
_entity_poly.type
_entity_poly.pdbx_seq_one_letter_code
_entity_poly.pdbx_strand_id
1 'polypeptide(L)'
;MPHLKEFSSIDKRYFTTNQASGGNGGTPFTYVRLDDGAIMTRLKAWKDDWRIRGVEMWMSDGKSHLVGKRSGASSEFRLNSGEKLTKLNIQASGETSSGGNHRLGAIWLQTDKGRDWGIFSRWLDENGRYWPDVGSGIVCGMFGAGGEDVDSLGFAILHPIKQARLVDVTYPNLDTEIVASVPETVVQQRITNESSVEQTYTVKGSRSVTVTRQWSITTGLEYSLQTTVSGGIPGVADVEASSTWKVTASASYGRSTTTTEQRTWEWPIKCPPNRKLYATGTMYADSIDTEYKANMQIDLLNGNSYKYSVEGIYDGMNARSGSVKIDDLGPCN
;
A
#
# COMPACT_ATOMS: atom_id res chain seq x y z
N MET A 1 -23.45 -30.65 15.01
CA MET A 1 -22.15 -29.94 15.01
C MET A 1 -21.89 -29.50 13.57
N PRO A 2 -21.15 -28.40 13.32
CA PRO A 2 -20.92 -27.93 11.97
C PRO A 2 -20.19 -28.97 11.12
N HIS A 3 -20.58 -29.13 9.85
CA HIS A 3 -19.92 -30.03 8.90
C HIS A 3 -18.65 -29.38 8.36
N LEU A 4 -17.55 -29.58 9.09
CA LEU A 4 -16.25 -28.97 8.79
C LEU A 4 -15.27 -29.95 8.20
N LYS A 5 -14.48 -29.46 7.25
CA LYS A 5 -13.37 -30.17 6.64
C LYS A 5 -12.11 -29.32 6.69
N GLU A 6 -11.01 -29.91 7.11
CA GLU A 6 -9.70 -29.26 7.12
C GLU A 6 -8.97 -29.42 5.80
N PHE A 7 -8.27 -28.36 5.39
CA PHE A 7 -7.46 -28.32 4.17
C PHE A 7 -6.01 -28.00 4.54
N SER A 8 -5.12 -28.99 4.43
CA SER A 8 -3.69 -28.85 4.76
C SER A 8 -2.93 -27.91 3.83
N SER A 9 -3.50 -27.59 2.66
CA SER A 9 -2.95 -26.61 1.72
C SER A 9 -3.04 -25.18 2.24
N ILE A 10 -3.76 -24.93 3.33
CA ILE A 10 -3.89 -23.62 3.96
C ILE A 10 -2.95 -23.52 5.17
N ASP A 11 -1.98 -22.63 5.04
CA ASP A 11 -0.97 -22.42 6.07
C ASP A 11 -1.52 -21.56 7.23
N LYS A 12 -1.77 -22.21 8.37
CA LYS A 12 -2.28 -21.56 9.58
C LYS A 12 -1.30 -20.57 10.23
N ARG A 13 -0.05 -20.50 9.76
CA ARG A 13 0.87 -19.41 10.15
C ARG A 13 0.35 -18.06 9.69
N TYR A 14 -0.28 -18.01 8.52
CA TYR A 14 -0.75 -16.77 7.89
C TYR A 14 -2.26 -16.59 7.99
N PHE A 15 -3.03 -17.68 7.96
CA PHE A 15 -4.49 -17.64 7.96
C PHE A 15 -5.11 -18.11 9.27
N THR A 16 -6.23 -17.48 9.66
CA THR A 16 -6.95 -17.76 10.92
C THR A 16 -7.58 -19.14 10.96
N THR A 17 -7.98 -19.67 9.81
CA THR A 17 -8.59 -20.98 9.67
C THR A 17 -8.14 -21.70 8.41
N ASN A 18 -8.16 -23.02 8.47
CA ASN A 18 -8.03 -23.94 7.34
C ASN A 18 -9.29 -24.82 7.19
N GLN A 19 -10.40 -24.45 7.83
CA GLN A 19 -11.65 -25.19 7.83
C GLN A 19 -12.63 -24.63 6.81
N ALA A 20 -13.23 -25.54 6.04
CA ALA A 20 -14.33 -25.26 5.11
C ALA A 20 -15.62 -25.89 5.62
N SER A 21 -16.76 -25.28 5.31
CA SER A 21 -18.09 -25.80 5.66
C SER A 21 -18.77 -26.45 4.45
N GLY A 22 -19.37 -27.63 4.63
CA GLY A 22 -20.08 -28.37 3.59
C GLY A 22 -19.90 -29.87 3.66
N GLY A 23 -20.01 -30.57 2.52
CA GLY A 23 -19.84 -32.02 2.42
C GLY A 23 -18.45 -32.48 2.01
N ASN A 24 -18.34 -33.82 1.89
CA ASN A 24 -17.08 -34.52 1.63
C ASN A 24 -16.78 -34.74 0.13
N GLY A 25 -17.73 -34.42 -0.75
CA GLY A 25 -17.59 -34.59 -2.20
C GLY A 25 -16.70 -33.55 -2.88
N GLY A 26 -16.69 -33.60 -4.20
CA GLY A 26 -16.00 -32.63 -5.05
C GLY A 26 -14.50 -32.83 -5.16
N THR A 27 -13.90 -32.08 -6.08
CA THR A 27 -12.44 -32.01 -6.24
C THR A 27 -11.90 -30.88 -5.35
N PRO A 28 -10.91 -31.16 -4.48
CA PRO A 28 -10.28 -30.12 -3.67
C PRO A 28 -9.64 -29.02 -4.53
N PHE A 29 -9.72 -27.78 -4.05
CA PHE A 29 -9.06 -26.63 -4.66
C PHE A 29 -8.50 -25.69 -3.60
N THR A 30 -7.53 -24.87 -4.00
CA THR A 30 -6.99 -23.77 -3.21
C THR A 30 -6.73 -22.62 -4.16
N TYR A 31 -7.34 -21.48 -3.87
CA TYR A 31 -7.17 -20.24 -4.61
C TYR A 31 -6.81 -19.13 -3.63
N VAL A 32 -5.51 -18.94 -3.42
CA VAL A 32 -4.94 -17.93 -2.51
C VAL A 32 -3.93 -17.10 -3.29
N ARG A 33 -3.98 -15.78 -3.13
CA ARG A 33 -3.14 -14.82 -3.87
C ARG A 33 -2.32 -13.92 -2.93
N LEU A 34 -1.92 -14.47 -1.78
CA LEU A 34 -1.18 -13.73 -0.76
C LEU A 34 0.18 -13.23 -1.28
N ASP A 35 0.89 -14.08 -2.05
CA ASP A 35 2.22 -13.78 -2.60
C ASP A 35 2.19 -12.66 -3.67
N ASP A 36 1.00 -12.31 -4.16
CA ASP A 36 0.79 -11.20 -5.09
C ASP A 36 0.25 -9.94 -4.39
N GLY A 37 0.11 -9.97 -3.05
CA GLY A 37 -0.55 -8.92 -2.30
C GLY A 37 -2.02 -8.72 -2.68
N ALA A 38 -2.66 -9.70 -3.33
CA ALA A 38 -4.01 -9.56 -3.82
C ALA A 38 -5.04 -10.00 -2.78
N ILE A 39 -6.11 -9.22 -2.67
CA ILE A 39 -7.21 -9.45 -1.73
C ILE A 39 -8.54 -9.50 -2.47
N MET A 40 -9.55 -10.12 -1.87
CA MET A 40 -10.90 -10.18 -2.42
C MET A 40 -11.47 -8.77 -2.59
N THR A 41 -12.00 -8.49 -3.78
CA THR A 41 -12.72 -7.24 -4.09
C THR A 41 -14.19 -7.50 -4.36
N ARG A 42 -14.53 -8.70 -4.84
CA ARG A 42 -15.89 -9.09 -5.17
C ARG A 42 -16.13 -10.57 -4.91
N LEU A 43 -17.33 -10.88 -4.44
CA LEU A 43 -17.84 -12.22 -4.29
C LEU A 43 -19.22 -12.30 -4.95
N LYS A 44 -19.42 -13.30 -5.81
CA LYS A 44 -20.72 -13.61 -6.39
C LYS A 44 -21.00 -15.07 -6.19
N ALA A 45 -22.24 -15.39 -5.85
CA ALA A 45 -22.64 -16.76 -5.63
C ALA A 45 -23.99 -17.04 -6.29
N TRP A 46 -24.17 -18.30 -6.67
CA TRP A 46 -25.38 -18.83 -7.29
C TRP A 46 -25.93 -19.96 -6.42
N LYS A 47 -27.24 -20.10 -6.33
CA LYS A 47 -27.92 -21.11 -5.51
C LYS A 47 -29.13 -21.70 -6.20
N ASP A 48 -29.50 -22.90 -5.78
CA ASP A 48 -30.85 -23.42 -5.92
C ASP A 48 -31.51 -23.55 -4.53
N ASP A 49 -32.56 -24.33 -4.42
CA ASP A 49 -33.32 -24.47 -3.17
C ASP A 49 -32.52 -25.15 -2.06
N TRP A 50 -31.57 -26.03 -2.38
CA TRP A 50 -30.92 -26.83 -1.34
C TRP A 50 -29.44 -26.51 -1.16
N ARG A 51 -28.78 -25.91 -2.16
CA ARG A 51 -27.33 -25.66 -2.09
C ARG A 51 -26.87 -24.40 -2.81
N ILE A 52 -25.64 -24.00 -2.52
CA ILE A 52 -24.85 -23.10 -3.35
C ILE A 52 -24.33 -23.87 -4.56
N ARG A 53 -24.71 -23.40 -5.75
CA ARG A 53 -24.33 -23.97 -7.05
C ARG A 53 -23.00 -23.47 -7.55
N GLY A 54 -22.61 -22.25 -7.21
CA GLY A 54 -21.31 -21.74 -7.60
C GLY A 54 -20.92 -20.53 -6.79
N VAL A 55 -19.63 -20.30 -6.70
CA VAL A 55 -19.04 -19.12 -6.07
C VAL A 55 -17.90 -18.65 -6.95
N GLU A 56 -17.92 -17.37 -7.29
CA GLU A 56 -16.84 -16.70 -7.99
C GLU A 56 -16.31 -15.57 -7.12
N MET A 57 -15.00 -15.59 -6.90
CA MET A 57 -14.27 -14.57 -6.16
C MET A 57 -13.36 -13.82 -7.13
N TRP A 58 -13.42 -12.49 -7.13
CA TRP A 58 -12.47 -11.64 -7.84
C TRP A 58 -11.51 -11.00 -6.83
N MET A 59 -10.26 -10.90 -7.26
CA MET A 59 -9.15 -10.38 -6.49
C MET A 59 -8.77 -8.97 -7.00
N SER A 60 -8.03 -8.23 -6.20
CA SER A 60 -7.61 -6.85 -6.49
C SER A 60 -6.63 -6.73 -7.66
N ASP A 61 -6.02 -7.83 -8.09
CA ASP A 61 -5.15 -7.93 -9.26
C ASP A 61 -5.94 -8.20 -10.57
N GLY A 62 -7.27 -8.19 -10.52
CA GLY A 62 -8.15 -8.44 -11.65
C GLY A 62 -8.41 -9.92 -11.96
N LYS A 63 -7.74 -10.86 -11.29
CA LYS A 63 -7.98 -12.30 -11.48
C LYS A 63 -9.26 -12.73 -10.75
N SER A 64 -9.84 -13.84 -11.20
CA SER A 64 -10.96 -14.49 -10.51
C SER A 64 -10.83 -16.00 -10.49
N HIS A 65 -11.59 -16.62 -9.60
CA HIS A 65 -11.74 -18.07 -9.55
C HIS A 65 -13.21 -18.44 -9.34
N LEU A 66 -13.74 -19.33 -10.17
CA LEU A 66 -15.07 -19.90 -10.08
C LEU A 66 -14.95 -21.34 -9.58
N VAL A 67 -15.69 -21.68 -8.53
CA VAL A 67 -15.99 -23.06 -8.12
C VAL A 67 -17.47 -23.34 -8.36
N GLY A 68 -17.81 -24.54 -8.81
CA GLY A 68 -19.18 -24.93 -9.16
C GLY A 68 -19.64 -24.33 -10.49
N LYS A 69 -20.93 -24.01 -10.59
CA LYS A 69 -21.60 -23.50 -11.80
C LYS A 69 -22.37 -22.21 -11.55
N ARG A 70 -22.36 -21.34 -12.55
CA ARG A 70 -23.19 -20.12 -12.63
C ARG A 70 -24.65 -20.47 -12.96
N SER A 71 -25.37 -21.08 -12.02
CA SER A 71 -26.73 -21.61 -12.25
C SER A 71 -27.67 -21.33 -11.07
N GLY A 72 -28.89 -20.91 -11.39
CA GLY A 72 -29.92 -20.58 -10.40
C GLY A 72 -29.91 -19.11 -9.98
N ALA A 73 -30.59 -18.82 -8.87
CA ALA A 73 -30.65 -17.46 -8.32
C ALA A 73 -29.26 -17.02 -7.86
N SER A 74 -28.92 -15.75 -8.03
CA SER A 74 -27.58 -15.25 -7.69
C SER A 74 -27.62 -13.95 -6.92
N SER A 75 -26.58 -13.70 -6.14
CA SER A 75 -26.35 -12.42 -5.45
C SER A 75 -24.87 -12.10 -5.50
N GLU A 76 -24.52 -10.81 -5.48
CA GLU A 76 -23.14 -10.35 -5.48
C GLU A 76 -22.88 -9.28 -4.43
N PHE A 77 -21.65 -9.26 -3.94
CA PHE A 77 -21.13 -8.26 -3.02
C PHE A 77 -19.78 -7.73 -3.53
N ARG A 78 -19.56 -6.42 -3.38
CA ARG A 78 -18.32 -5.75 -3.73
C ARG A 78 -17.82 -4.97 -2.52
N LEU A 79 -16.57 -5.22 -2.13
CA LEU A 79 -15.89 -4.46 -1.08
C LEU A 79 -15.43 -3.13 -1.65
N ASN A 80 -15.59 -2.06 -0.88
CA ASN A 80 -14.91 -0.80 -1.15
C ASN A 80 -13.43 -0.93 -0.80
N SER A 81 -12.60 -0.01 -1.32
CA SER A 81 -11.19 0.04 -0.94
C SER A 81 -11.03 0.19 0.57
N GLY A 82 -10.20 -0.66 1.18
CA GLY A 82 -9.93 -0.68 2.62
C GLY A 82 -11.04 -1.25 3.51
N GLU A 83 -12.16 -1.70 2.95
CA GLU A 83 -13.24 -2.34 3.70
C GLU A 83 -12.89 -3.77 4.13
N LYS A 84 -13.21 -4.12 5.37
CA LYS A 84 -12.77 -5.36 6.02
C LYS A 84 -13.96 -6.13 6.56
N LEU A 85 -13.87 -7.45 6.55
CA LEU A 85 -14.87 -8.30 7.20
C LEU A 85 -14.78 -8.17 8.73
N THR A 86 -15.93 -8.03 9.38
CA THR A 86 -16.08 -8.09 10.84
C THR A 86 -16.76 -9.37 11.28
N LYS A 87 -17.52 -10.02 10.40
CA LYS A 87 -18.10 -11.35 10.63
C LYS A 87 -18.21 -12.12 9.33
N LEU A 88 -18.12 -13.44 9.46
CA LEU A 88 -18.35 -14.39 8.38
C LEU A 88 -19.10 -15.60 8.95
N ASN A 89 -20.14 -16.04 8.26
CA ASN A 89 -20.80 -17.31 8.48
C ASN A 89 -20.79 -18.10 7.17
N ILE A 90 -20.29 -19.34 7.25
CA ILE A 90 -20.41 -20.34 6.19
C ILE A 90 -21.14 -21.54 6.77
N GLN A 91 -22.14 -22.04 6.07
CA GLN A 91 -23.05 -23.04 6.63
C GLN A 91 -23.34 -24.13 5.62
N ALA A 92 -23.35 -25.37 6.09
CA ALA A 92 -23.71 -26.52 5.30
C ALA A 92 -25.21 -26.52 4.95
N SER A 93 -25.55 -27.07 3.79
CA SER A 93 -26.94 -27.37 3.44
C SER A 93 -27.50 -28.44 4.37
N GLY A 94 -28.83 -28.45 4.54
CA GLY A 94 -29.53 -29.52 5.24
C GLY A 94 -29.43 -30.85 4.48
N GLU A 95 -29.71 -31.95 5.18
CA GLU A 95 -29.84 -33.26 4.57
C GLU A 95 -31.07 -33.29 3.63
N THR A 96 -30.91 -33.88 2.45
CA THR A 96 -32.06 -34.20 1.60
C THR A 96 -32.75 -35.46 2.14
N SER A 97 -34.05 -35.61 1.87
CA SER A 97 -34.88 -36.77 2.27
C SER A 97 -34.34 -38.16 1.87
N SER A 98 -33.32 -38.20 1.00
CA SER A 98 -32.60 -39.40 0.57
C SER A 98 -31.37 -39.75 1.44
N GLY A 99 -31.12 -39.06 2.56
CA GLY A 99 -29.91 -39.24 3.38
C GLY A 99 -28.64 -38.69 2.71
N GLY A 100 -28.79 -37.58 1.98
CA GLY A 100 -27.77 -37.09 1.03
C GLY A 100 -26.60 -36.34 1.69
N ASN A 101 -25.44 -36.43 1.04
CA ASN A 101 -24.24 -35.65 1.36
C ASN A 101 -24.54 -34.14 1.40
N HIS A 102 -24.14 -33.47 2.49
CA HIS A 102 -24.16 -32.01 2.61
C HIS A 102 -23.41 -31.32 1.46
N ARG A 103 -23.74 -30.05 1.23
CA ARG A 103 -23.01 -29.11 0.36
C ARG A 103 -22.81 -27.80 1.12
N LEU A 104 -22.17 -26.83 0.50
CA LEU A 104 -22.29 -25.46 0.98
C LEU A 104 -23.74 -24.99 0.80
N GLY A 105 -24.36 -24.53 1.88
CA GLY A 105 -25.76 -24.07 1.90
C GLY A 105 -25.89 -22.55 1.99
N ALA A 106 -24.99 -21.89 2.73
CA ALA A 106 -25.01 -20.44 2.85
C ALA A 106 -23.64 -19.80 3.02
N ILE A 107 -23.58 -18.54 2.60
CA ILE A 107 -22.49 -17.60 2.90
C ILE A 107 -23.16 -16.31 3.39
N TRP A 108 -22.71 -15.79 4.52
CA TRP A 108 -23.11 -14.47 5.02
C TRP A 108 -21.90 -13.74 5.58
N LEU A 109 -21.81 -12.43 5.38
CA LEU A 109 -20.73 -11.60 5.87
C LEU A 109 -21.24 -10.26 6.37
N GLN A 110 -20.46 -9.64 7.26
CA GLN A 110 -20.61 -8.26 7.70
C GLN A 110 -19.26 -7.56 7.59
N THR A 111 -19.28 -6.25 7.33
CA THR A 111 -18.10 -5.42 7.13
C THR A 111 -17.93 -4.35 8.21
N ASP A 112 -16.75 -3.73 8.26
CA ASP A 112 -16.43 -2.60 9.14
C ASP A 112 -17.18 -1.30 8.75
N LYS A 113 -17.84 -1.29 7.59
CA LYS A 113 -18.73 -0.20 7.13
C LYS A 113 -20.19 -0.43 7.48
N GLY A 114 -20.50 -1.44 8.30
CA GLY A 114 -21.85 -1.77 8.73
C GLY A 114 -22.71 -2.41 7.62
N ARG A 115 -22.12 -2.75 6.46
CA ARG A 115 -22.82 -3.46 5.39
C ARG A 115 -22.79 -4.95 5.67
N ASP A 116 -23.91 -5.62 5.42
CA ASP A 116 -24.02 -7.06 5.43
C ASP A 116 -24.51 -7.59 4.08
N TRP A 117 -24.17 -8.84 3.80
CA TRP A 117 -24.61 -9.53 2.60
C TRP A 117 -24.66 -11.02 2.87
N GLY A 118 -25.63 -11.70 2.29
CA GLY A 118 -25.64 -13.15 2.31
C GLY A 118 -26.45 -13.77 1.20
N ILE A 119 -26.17 -15.05 0.98
CA ILE A 119 -26.87 -15.93 0.08
C ILE A 119 -27.15 -17.23 0.83
N PHE A 120 -28.41 -17.66 0.81
CA PHE A 120 -28.89 -18.78 1.61
C PHE A 120 -29.75 -19.70 0.74
N SER A 121 -29.39 -20.99 0.68
CA SER A 121 -30.34 -22.00 0.21
C SER A 121 -31.52 -22.08 1.18
N ARG A 122 -32.65 -22.64 0.73
CA ARG A 122 -33.85 -22.83 1.54
C ARG A 122 -33.63 -23.90 2.61
N TRP A 123 -32.84 -24.92 2.31
CA TRP A 123 -32.60 -26.06 3.18
C TRP A 123 -31.21 -25.98 3.79
N LEU A 124 -31.13 -25.47 5.03
CA LEU A 124 -29.90 -25.33 5.79
C LEU A 124 -29.89 -26.31 6.96
N ASP A 125 -28.72 -26.85 7.28
CA ASP A 125 -28.54 -27.59 8.53
C ASP A 125 -28.53 -26.59 9.69
N GLU A 126 -29.51 -26.67 10.58
CA GLU A 126 -29.65 -25.79 11.75
C GLU A 126 -28.41 -25.79 12.65
N ASN A 127 -27.68 -26.91 12.71
CA ASN A 127 -26.46 -27.08 13.48
C ASN A 127 -25.18 -26.87 12.65
N GLY A 128 -25.34 -26.50 11.37
CA GLY A 128 -24.30 -26.42 10.36
C GLY A 128 -23.59 -25.07 10.29
N ARG A 129 -23.98 -24.09 11.13
CA ARG A 129 -23.39 -22.74 11.14
C ARG A 129 -21.94 -22.80 11.60
N TYR A 130 -21.05 -22.25 10.81
CA TYR A 130 -19.66 -22.06 11.19
C TYR A 130 -19.30 -20.58 11.08
N TRP A 131 -18.70 -20.07 12.15
CA TRP A 131 -18.25 -18.69 12.29
C TRP A 131 -16.72 -18.69 12.36
N PRO A 132 -16.01 -18.67 11.21
CA PRO A 132 -14.56 -18.51 11.21
C PRO A 132 -14.14 -17.26 12.00
N ASP A 133 -13.01 -17.36 12.68
CA ASP A 133 -12.31 -16.16 13.17
C ASP A 133 -11.90 -15.32 11.95
N VAL A 134 -12.42 -14.10 11.86
CA VAL A 134 -12.14 -13.19 10.74
C VAL A 134 -10.82 -12.45 10.91
N GLY A 135 -10.13 -12.53 12.06
CA GLY A 135 -8.80 -11.94 12.24
C GLY A 135 -8.70 -10.49 11.80
N SER A 136 -7.89 -10.23 10.77
CA SER A 136 -7.72 -8.89 10.17
C SER A 136 -8.93 -8.40 9.34
N GLY A 137 -9.86 -9.29 9.01
CA GLY A 137 -10.97 -9.06 8.09
C GLY A 137 -10.57 -9.09 6.60
N ILE A 138 -9.30 -9.35 6.30
CA ILE A 138 -8.75 -9.32 4.94
C ILE A 138 -8.75 -10.74 4.36
N VAL A 139 -9.50 -10.93 3.28
CA VAL A 139 -9.64 -12.20 2.56
C VAL A 139 -8.63 -12.26 1.41
N CYS A 140 -7.68 -13.19 1.47
CA CYS A 140 -6.65 -13.39 0.44
C CYS A 140 -7.00 -14.52 -0.55
N GLY A 141 -8.17 -15.12 -0.40
CA GLY A 141 -8.61 -16.20 -1.26
C GLY A 141 -9.69 -17.08 -0.65
N MET A 142 -9.96 -18.20 -1.33
CA MET A 142 -10.86 -19.25 -0.89
C MET A 142 -10.30 -20.64 -1.18
N PHE A 143 -10.80 -21.63 -0.45
CA PHE A 143 -10.40 -23.02 -0.58
C PHE A 143 -11.59 -23.92 -0.28
N GLY A 144 -11.53 -25.18 -0.69
CA GLY A 144 -12.64 -26.09 -0.46
C GLY A 144 -12.65 -27.23 -1.46
N ALA A 145 -13.84 -27.75 -1.75
CA ALA A 145 -14.03 -28.73 -2.80
C ALA A 145 -15.27 -28.40 -3.63
N GLY A 146 -15.22 -28.71 -4.93
CA GLY A 146 -16.35 -28.48 -5.82
C GLY A 146 -16.32 -29.30 -7.10
N GLY A 147 -17.42 -29.24 -7.83
CA GLY A 147 -17.63 -29.88 -9.13
C GLY A 147 -18.79 -29.21 -9.87
N GLU A 148 -19.93 -29.91 -9.97
CA GLU A 148 -21.18 -29.36 -10.51
C GLU A 148 -21.83 -28.30 -9.62
N ASP A 149 -21.40 -28.27 -8.37
CA ASP A 149 -21.80 -27.39 -7.29
C ASP A 149 -20.65 -27.22 -6.28
N VAL A 150 -20.91 -26.48 -5.20
CA VAL A 150 -19.90 -26.22 -4.17
C VAL A 150 -20.09 -27.21 -3.02
N ASP A 151 -19.26 -28.25 -2.99
CA ASP A 151 -19.30 -29.27 -1.94
C ASP A 151 -18.92 -28.69 -0.58
N SER A 152 -17.81 -27.96 -0.50
CA SER A 152 -17.40 -27.25 0.72
C SER A 152 -16.61 -25.99 0.38
N LEU A 153 -16.67 -24.98 1.25
CA LEU A 153 -15.96 -23.71 1.07
C LEU A 153 -15.45 -23.15 2.40
N GLY A 154 -14.22 -22.65 2.38
CA GLY A 154 -13.58 -21.84 3.41
C GLY A 154 -12.92 -20.61 2.78
N PHE A 155 -12.60 -19.63 3.62
CA PHE A 155 -11.98 -18.38 3.21
C PHE A 155 -10.58 -18.27 3.84
N ALA A 156 -9.58 -17.92 3.03
CA ALA A 156 -8.22 -17.69 3.52
C ALA A 156 -8.14 -16.27 4.08
N ILE A 157 -8.39 -16.13 5.38
CA ILE A 157 -8.46 -14.83 6.07
C ILE A 157 -7.18 -14.62 6.87
N LEU A 158 -6.51 -13.49 6.64
CA LEU A 158 -5.25 -13.19 7.33
C LEU A 158 -5.45 -13.01 8.83
N HIS A 159 -4.51 -13.54 9.61
CA HIS A 159 -4.37 -13.20 11.01
C HIS A 159 -4.28 -11.67 11.22
N PRO A 160 -4.66 -11.16 12.40
CA PRO A 160 -4.47 -9.76 12.74
C PRO A 160 -3.05 -9.27 12.46
N ILE A 161 -2.94 -8.10 11.83
CA ILE A 161 -1.67 -7.53 11.37
C ILE A 161 -1.10 -6.65 12.48
N LYS A 162 0.16 -6.88 12.83
CA LYS A 162 0.91 -6.04 13.78
C LYS A 162 1.43 -4.78 13.10
N GLN A 163 2.04 -4.94 11.93
CA GLN A 163 2.64 -3.83 11.18
C GLN A 163 2.90 -4.24 9.73
N ALA A 164 2.89 -3.26 8.83
CA ALA A 164 3.16 -3.42 7.40
C ALA A 164 4.18 -2.37 6.95
N ARG A 165 5.26 -2.79 6.28
CA ARG A 165 6.36 -1.90 5.88
C ARG A 165 6.90 -2.28 4.51
N LEU A 166 7.19 -1.29 3.68
CA LEU A 166 8.15 -1.47 2.60
C LEU A 166 9.55 -1.54 3.16
N VAL A 167 10.28 -2.57 2.79
CA VAL A 167 11.70 -2.78 3.12
C VAL A 167 12.46 -3.08 1.83
N ASP A 168 13.79 -3.04 1.90
CA ASP A 168 14.66 -3.36 0.77
C ASP A 168 14.36 -2.46 -0.46
N VAL A 169 14.05 -1.18 -0.22
CA VAL A 169 13.67 -0.21 -1.26
C VAL A 169 14.88 0.18 -2.10
N THR A 170 14.74 0.09 -3.42
CA THR A 170 15.76 0.43 -4.42
C THR A 170 15.15 1.25 -5.56
N TYR A 171 15.98 2.03 -6.25
CA TYR A 171 15.59 2.90 -7.37
C TYR A 171 16.44 2.52 -8.60
N PRO A 172 16.00 1.56 -9.43
CA PRO A 172 16.87 0.92 -10.43
C PRO A 172 17.45 1.86 -11.48
N ASN A 173 16.71 2.93 -11.83
CA ASN A 173 17.07 3.83 -12.92
C ASN A 173 17.68 5.15 -12.43
N LEU A 174 17.93 5.29 -11.12
CA LEU A 174 18.31 6.56 -10.49
C LEU A 174 19.58 7.17 -11.07
N ASP A 175 20.57 6.35 -11.40
CA ASP A 175 21.86 6.80 -11.94
C ASP A 175 21.74 7.39 -13.36
N THR A 176 20.62 7.13 -14.04
CA THR A 176 20.31 7.67 -15.38
C THR A 176 19.38 8.88 -15.35
N GLU A 177 18.82 9.20 -14.17
CA GLU A 177 17.93 10.35 -14.01
C GLU A 177 18.71 11.68 -14.08
N ILE A 178 18.19 12.62 -14.86
CA ILE A 178 18.81 13.92 -15.06
C ILE A 178 18.24 14.91 -14.04
N VAL A 179 19.12 15.65 -13.36
CA VAL A 179 18.70 16.80 -12.53
C VAL A 179 18.48 18.01 -13.46
N ALA A 180 17.22 18.34 -13.73
CA ALA A 180 16.83 19.39 -14.68
C ALA A 180 16.37 20.71 -14.00
N SER A 181 16.57 20.86 -12.70
CA SER A 181 16.08 22.02 -11.95
C SER A 181 16.82 23.31 -12.30
N VAL A 182 16.07 24.41 -12.47
CA VAL A 182 16.62 25.76 -12.64
C VAL A 182 16.69 26.48 -11.30
N PRO A 183 17.72 27.33 -11.07
CA PRO A 183 17.82 28.07 -9.83
C PRO A 183 16.75 29.15 -9.74
N GLU A 184 16.13 29.26 -8.57
CA GLU A 184 15.13 30.27 -8.25
C GLU A 184 15.71 31.30 -7.27
N THR A 185 15.49 32.59 -7.52
CA THR A 185 15.92 33.65 -6.61
C THR A 185 15.11 33.63 -5.32
N VAL A 186 15.80 33.70 -4.17
CA VAL A 186 15.17 33.77 -2.83
C VAL A 186 15.52 35.03 -2.07
N VAL A 187 16.57 35.75 -2.48
CA VAL A 187 16.92 37.05 -1.91
C VAL A 187 17.72 37.88 -2.90
N GLN A 188 17.48 39.19 -2.86
CA GLN A 188 18.34 40.18 -3.48
C GLN A 188 18.64 41.27 -2.47
N GLN A 189 19.91 41.57 -2.25
CA GLN A 189 20.34 42.51 -1.23
C GLN A 189 21.51 43.37 -1.72
N ARG A 190 21.38 44.68 -1.53
CA ARG A 190 22.49 45.62 -1.71
C ARG A 190 23.34 45.65 -0.44
N ILE A 191 24.65 45.59 -0.61
CA ILE A 191 25.66 45.64 0.45
C ILE A 191 26.56 46.84 0.17
N THR A 192 26.87 47.63 1.19
CA THR A 192 27.72 48.82 1.07
C THR A 192 28.74 48.81 2.18
N ASN A 193 30.03 48.82 1.82
CA ASN A 193 31.13 48.98 2.76
C ASN A 193 31.81 50.33 2.51
N GLU A 194 31.55 51.31 3.37
CA GLU A 194 32.16 52.66 3.32
C GLU A 194 33.45 52.75 4.16
N SER A 195 33.87 51.64 4.78
CA SER A 195 35.09 51.63 5.56
C SER A 195 36.33 51.41 4.69
N SER A 196 37.50 51.66 5.28
CA SER A 196 38.80 51.42 4.66
C SER A 196 39.27 49.95 4.75
N VAL A 197 38.46 49.05 5.33
CA VAL A 197 38.81 47.63 5.54
C VAL A 197 37.73 46.71 4.98
N GLU A 198 38.08 45.47 4.61
CA GLU A 198 37.11 44.47 4.15
C GLU A 198 36.09 44.14 5.26
N GLN A 199 34.82 44.01 4.89
CA GLN A 199 33.75 43.62 5.81
C GLN A 199 33.02 42.37 5.30
N THR A 200 32.62 41.49 6.21
CA THR A 200 31.81 40.31 5.87
C THR A 200 30.36 40.55 6.27
N TYR A 201 29.44 40.32 5.33
CA TYR A 201 28.00 40.42 5.53
C TYR A 201 27.36 39.05 5.34
N THR A 202 26.33 38.75 6.12
CA THR A 202 25.52 37.54 5.93
C THR A 202 24.22 37.91 5.21
N VAL A 203 24.11 37.53 3.94
CA VAL A 203 22.84 37.66 3.21
C VAL A 203 21.98 36.45 3.53
N LYS A 204 20.74 36.70 3.97
CA LYS A 204 19.78 35.66 4.34
C LYS A 204 18.58 35.73 3.40
N GLY A 205 18.30 34.62 2.73
CA GLY A 205 17.07 34.44 1.97
C GLY A 205 16.18 33.41 2.64
N SER A 206 14.87 33.57 2.55
CA SER A 206 13.96 32.54 3.05
C SER A 206 12.78 32.36 2.11
N ARG A 207 12.32 31.11 1.99
CA ARG A 207 11.18 30.75 1.14
C ARG A 207 10.46 29.56 1.73
N SER A 208 9.14 29.59 1.59
CA SER A 208 8.31 28.43 1.88
C SER A 208 8.47 27.40 0.76
N VAL A 209 8.88 26.19 1.09
CA VAL A 209 9.09 25.08 0.16
C VAL A 209 8.21 23.90 0.56
N THR A 210 7.66 23.20 -0.44
CA THR A 210 6.90 21.97 -0.23
C THR A 210 7.80 20.79 -0.55
N VAL A 211 8.05 19.95 0.46
CA VAL A 211 8.82 18.71 0.33
C VAL A 211 7.83 17.56 0.25
N THR A 212 7.90 16.76 -0.82
CA THR A 212 7.05 15.58 -1.02
C THR A 212 7.90 14.31 -1.02
N ARG A 213 7.33 13.25 -0.46
CA ARG A 213 7.86 11.88 -0.51
C ARG A 213 6.69 10.94 -0.65
N GLN A 214 6.54 10.32 -1.81
CA GLN A 214 5.39 9.47 -2.08
C GLN A 214 5.83 8.23 -2.84
N TRP A 215 5.60 7.07 -2.24
CA TRP A 215 5.72 5.79 -2.93
C TRP A 215 4.32 5.28 -3.28
N SER A 216 4.08 5.00 -4.56
CA SER A 216 2.77 4.57 -5.05
C SER A 216 2.31 3.26 -4.40
N ILE A 217 1.01 3.17 -4.09
CA ILE A 217 0.36 1.94 -3.63
C ILE A 217 0.04 1.07 -4.84
N THR A 218 0.38 -0.23 -4.80
CA THR A 218 0.40 -1.08 -6.01
C THR A 218 -0.46 -2.33 -5.90
N THR A 219 -0.72 -2.81 -4.68
CA THR A 219 -1.49 -4.04 -4.45
C THR A 219 -2.70 -3.78 -3.56
N GLY A 220 -3.73 -4.63 -3.68
CA GLY A 220 -4.96 -4.49 -2.90
C GLY A 220 -4.75 -4.59 -1.40
N LEU A 221 -3.83 -5.46 -0.96
CA LEU A 221 -3.47 -5.58 0.45
C LEU A 221 -2.93 -4.25 0.98
N GLU A 222 -2.07 -3.56 0.24
CA GLU A 222 -1.52 -2.27 0.65
C GLU A 222 -2.58 -1.19 0.81
N TYR A 223 -3.60 -1.15 -0.05
CA TYR A 223 -4.74 -0.23 0.11
C TYR A 223 -5.54 -0.45 1.41
N SER A 224 -5.47 -1.66 1.98
CA SER A 224 -6.17 -2.01 3.22
C SER A 224 -5.37 -1.74 4.50
N LEU A 225 -4.12 -1.26 4.36
CA LEU A 225 -3.15 -1.15 5.45
C LEU A 225 -2.54 0.25 5.52
N GLN A 226 -2.27 0.69 6.74
CA GLN A 226 -1.35 1.80 6.95
C GLN A 226 0.07 1.25 6.85
N THR A 227 0.81 1.71 5.85
CA THR A 227 2.15 1.21 5.52
C THR A 227 3.19 2.29 5.80
N THR A 228 4.35 1.89 6.33
CA THR A 228 5.53 2.76 6.41
C THR A 228 6.59 2.29 5.43
N VAL A 229 7.58 3.13 5.17
CA VAL A 229 8.69 2.83 4.27
C VAL A 229 9.98 2.85 5.08
N SER A 230 10.74 1.76 5.03
CA SER A 230 12.06 1.62 5.63
C SER A 230 13.10 1.55 4.51
N GLY A 231 13.77 2.66 4.25
CA GLY A 231 14.72 2.79 3.15
C GLY A 231 15.31 4.18 3.06
N GLY A 232 16.20 4.42 2.10
CA GLY A 232 16.68 5.76 1.77
C GLY A 232 15.75 6.47 0.77
N ILE A 233 15.87 7.78 0.69
CA ILE A 233 15.17 8.60 -0.30
C ILE A 233 16.15 9.14 -1.34
N PRO A 234 15.74 9.26 -2.61
CA PRO A 234 16.47 10.02 -3.61
C PRO A 234 16.62 11.50 -3.21
N GLY A 235 17.80 12.06 -3.41
CA GLY A 235 18.08 13.48 -3.24
C GLY A 235 19.35 13.92 -3.99
N VAL A 236 19.45 15.21 -4.25
CA VAL A 236 20.65 15.83 -4.85
C VAL A 236 21.47 16.48 -3.73
N ALA A 237 22.78 16.24 -3.72
CA ALA A 237 23.67 16.83 -2.72
C ALA A 237 23.88 18.34 -2.95
N ASP A 238 24.07 19.11 -1.87
CA ASP A 238 24.29 20.56 -1.94
C ASP A 238 25.65 20.98 -2.54
N VAL A 239 26.64 20.09 -2.64
CA VAL A 239 28.08 20.48 -2.71
C VAL A 239 28.83 20.00 -3.96
N GLU A 240 28.22 19.24 -4.88
CA GLU A 240 28.94 18.70 -6.05
C GLU A 240 28.64 19.46 -7.35
N ALA A 241 29.70 19.75 -8.12
CA ALA A 241 29.61 20.35 -9.46
C ALA A 241 28.86 19.46 -10.47
N SER A 242 28.69 18.17 -10.17
CA SER A 242 27.80 17.24 -10.86
C SER A 242 26.52 17.05 -10.05
N SER A 243 25.41 17.64 -10.50
CA SER A 243 24.09 17.41 -9.91
C SER A 243 23.60 16.02 -10.31
N THR A 244 23.97 14.99 -9.55
CA THR A 244 23.47 13.61 -9.71
C THR A 244 22.58 13.23 -8.53
N TRP A 245 21.55 12.42 -8.79
CA TRP A 245 20.73 11.85 -7.72
C TRP A 245 21.52 10.80 -6.91
N LYS A 246 21.31 10.82 -5.59
CA LYS A 246 21.89 9.86 -4.64
C LYS A 246 20.82 9.42 -3.65
N VAL A 247 20.96 8.22 -3.09
CA VAL A 247 20.07 7.72 -2.03
C VAL A 247 20.64 8.06 -0.66
N THR A 248 19.81 8.61 0.23
CA THR A 248 20.22 8.91 1.61
C THR A 248 20.44 7.65 2.44
N ALA A 249 21.01 7.82 3.65
CA ALA A 249 20.95 6.77 4.66
C ALA A 249 19.49 6.33 4.93
N SER A 250 19.33 5.06 5.28
CA SER A 250 18.00 4.46 5.51
C SER A 250 17.36 5.01 6.78
N ALA A 251 16.08 5.35 6.70
CA ALA A 251 15.25 5.74 7.83
C ALA A 251 13.80 5.23 7.64
N SER A 252 12.93 5.56 8.60
CA SER A 252 11.51 5.22 8.53
C SER A 252 10.68 6.44 8.12
N TYR A 253 9.82 6.28 7.12
CA TYR A 253 8.98 7.31 6.56
C TYR A 253 7.52 6.86 6.46
N GLY A 254 6.59 7.81 6.44
CA GLY A 254 5.23 7.54 5.97
C GLY A 254 5.24 7.21 4.47
N ARG A 255 4.30 6.40 4.00
CA ARG A 255 4.11 6.05 2.57
C ARG A 255 3.94 7.28 1.67
N SER A 256 3.29 8.31 2.21
CA SER A 256 3.11 9.61 1.60
C SER A 256 3.31 10.67 2.66
N THR A 257 4.18 11.64 2.40
CA THR A 257 4.40 12.80 3.28
C THR A 257 4.54 14.04 2.41
N THR A 258 3.77 15.06 2.73
CA THR A 258 3.87 16.39 2.14
C THR A 258 4.00 17.38 3.28
N THR A 259 5.15 18.05 3.35
CA THR A 259 5.43 19.05 4.38
C THR A 259 5.80 20.36 3.71
N THR A 260 5.09 21.43 4.06
CA THR A 260 5.46 22.79 3.69
C THR A 260 6.23 23.42 4.85
N GLU A 261 7.46 23.85 4.59
CA GLU A 261 8.33 24.44 5.61
C GLU A 261 9.03 25.70 5.09
N GLN A 262 9.25 26.67 5.98
CA GLN A 262 10.07 27.84 5.68
C GLN A 262 11.54 27.42 5.77
N ARG A 263 12.25 27.43 4.65
CA ARG A 263 13.70 27.26 4.64
C ARG A 263 14.40 28.60 4.56
N THR A 264 15.52 28.70 5.26
CA THR A 264 16.40 29.87 5.27
C THR A 264 17.77 29.46 4.78
N TRP A 265 18.30 30.23 3.84
CA TRP A 265 19.65 30.07 3.29
C TRP A 265 20.49 31.28 3.66
N GLU A 266 21.75 31.04 4.00
CA GLU A 266 22.67 32.07 4.44
C GLU A 266 23.96 32.02 3.62
N TRP A 267 24.36 33.16 3.07
CA TRP A 267 25.60 33.30 2.31
C TRP A 267 26.50 34.35 2.96
N PRO A 268 27.72 33.99 3.39
CA PRO A 268 28.72 34.96 3.81
C PRO A 268 29.34 35.63 2.59
N ILE A 269 29.28 36.97 2.54
CA ILE A 269 29.75 37.78 1.42
C ILE A 269 30.79 38.77 1.93
N LYS A 270 31.98 38.70 1.35
CA LYS A 270 33.06 39.65 1.60
C LYS A 270 32.88 40.87 0.71
N CYS A 271 32.72 42.04 1.32
CA CYS A 271 32.62 43.32 0.64
C CYS A 271 33.93 44.11 0.82
N PRO A 272 34.67 44.40 -0.26
CA PRO A 272 35.91 45.18 -0.19
C PRO A 272 35.70 46.60 0.36
N PRO A 273 36.77 47.29 0.80
CA PRO A 273 36.70 48.69 1.22
C PRO A 273 36.11 49.59 0.13
N ASN A 274 35.29 50.57 0.53
CA ASN A 274 34.69 51.57 -0.35
C ASN A 274 34.00 50.99 -1.60
N ARG A 275 33.23 49.91 -1.43
CA ARG A 275 32.50 49.21 -2.50
C ARG A 275 31.03 49.00 -2.18
N LYS A 276 30.23 48.94 -3.24
CA LYS A 276 28.82 48.54 -3.23
C LYS A 276 28.66 47.26 -4.01
N LEU A 277 28.05 46.25 -3.42
CA LEU A 277 27.75 44.97 -4.07
C LEU A 277 26.23 44.77 -4.15
N TYR A 278 25.80 44.00 -5.14
CA TYR A 278 24.44 43.47 -5.25
C TYR A 278 24.50 41.95 -5.23
N ALA A 279 23.98 41.36 -4.16
CA ALA A 279 23.96 39.93 -3.96
C ALA A 279 22.60 39.35 -4.35
N THR A 280 22.59 38.32 -5.19
CA THR A 280 21.40 37.53 -5.54
C THR A 280 21.60 36.09 -5.09
N GLY A 281 20.89 35.68 -4.03
CA GLY A 281 20.90 34.32 -3.53
C GLY A 281 19.82 33.47 -4.20
N THR A 282 20.15 32.22 -4.54
CA THR A 282 19.24 31.29 -5.23
C THR A 282 19.08 29.98 -4.47
N MET A 283 18.00 29.25 -4.77
CA MET A 283 17.76 27.87 -4.34
C MET A 283 17.44 27.00 -5.55
N TYR A 284 17.49 25.69 -5.40
CA TYR A 284 16.91 24.75 -6.38
C TYR A 284 15.73 24.02 -5.76
N ALA A 285 14.72 23.74 -6.59
CA ALA A 285 13.64 22.81 -6.28
C ALA A 285 13.80 21.60 -7.21
N ASP A 286 14.27 20.48 -6.68
CA ASP A 286 14.51 19.26 -7.43
C ASP A 286 13.31 18.32 -7.28
N SER A 287 12.70 17.95 -8.40
CA SER A 287 11.66 16.93 -8.48
C SER A 287 12.20 15.66 -9.13
N ILE A 288 11.77 14.51 -8.64
CA ILE A 288 12.04 13.20 -9.23
C ILE A 288 10.75 12.39 -9.30
N ASP A 289 10.57 11.74 -10.43
CA ASP A 289 9.57 10.72 -10.68
C ASP A 289 10.33 9.52 -11.23
N THR A 290 10.52 8.49 -10.41
CA THR A 290 11.34 7.32 -10.79
C THR A 290 10.77 6.02 -10.24
N GLU A 291 11.08 4.92 -10.91
CA GLU A 291 10.65 3.59 -10.49
C GLU A 291 11.33 3.18 -9.17
N TYR A 292 10.58 2.49 -8.31
CA TYR A 292 11.14 1.79 -7.15
C TYR A 292 10.78 0.31 -7.16
N LYS A 293 11.68 -0.50 -6.62
CA LYS A 293 11.43 -1.90 -6.24
C LYS A 293 11.59 -2.08 -4.75
N ALA A 294 10.71 -2.84 -4.12
CA ALA A 294 10.76 -3.09 -2.69
C ALA A 294 10.12 -4.44 -2.34
N ASN A 295 10.27 -4.86 -1.08
CA ASN A 295 9.48 -5.94 -0.51
C ASN A 295 8.48 -5.38 0.49
N MET A 296 7.19 -5.71 0.34
CA MET A 296 6.19 -5.46 1.37
C MET A 296 6.31 -6.54 2.45
N GLN A 297 6.78 -6.15 3.64
CA GLN A 297 6.86 -7.01 4.81
C GLN A 297 5.63 -6.83 5.70
N ILE A 298 4.95 -7.93 5.96
CA ILE A 298 3.80 -7.98 6.87
C ILE A 298 4.18 -8.83 8.08
N ASP A 299 4.17 -8.21 9.26
CA ASP A 299 4.34 -8.90 10.53
C ASP A 299 2.96 -9.08 11.17
N LEU A 300 2.62 -10.31 11.55
CA LEU A 300 1.34 -10.69 12.13
C LEU A 300 1.41 -10.66 13.67
N LEU A 301 0.28 -10.45 14.34
CA LEU A 301 0.21 -10.43 15.81
C LEU A 301 0.54 -11.80 16.43
N ASN A 302 0.40 -12.89 15.68
CA ASN A 302 0.76 -14.23 16.12
C ASN A 302 2.28 -14.51 16.07
N GLY A 303 3.10 -13.53 15.68
CA GLY A 303 4.57 -13.63 15.62
C GLY A 303 5.12 -14.11 14.27
N ASN A 304 4.27 -14.59 13.35
CA ASN A 304 4.70 -14.94 12.00
C ASN A 304 4.84 -13.69 11.12
N SER A 305 5.60 -13.79 10.04
CA SER A 305 5.74 -12.75 9.03
C SER A 305 5.90 -13.34 7.63
N TYR A 306 5.59 -12.53 6.62
CA TYR A 306 5.81 -12.85 5.22
C TYR A 306 6.20 -11.59 4.44
N LYS A 307 6.77 -11.80 3.25
CA LYS A 307 7.16 -10.75 2.32
C LYS A 307 6.67 -11.09 0.91
N TYR A 308 6.30 -10.07 0.15
CA TYR A 308 6.10 -10.18 -1.29
C TYR A 308 6.70 -8.96 -1.99
N SER A 309 7.14 -9.12 -3.23
CA SER A 309 7.78 -8.05 -4.00
C SER A 309 6.74 -7.10 -4.59
N VAL A 310 7.08 -5.82 -4.59
CA VAL A 310 6.26 -4.75 -5.19
C VAL A 310 7.14 -3.82 -6.01
N GLU A 311 6.55 -3.28 -7.07
CA GLU A 311 7.18 -2.31 -7.96
C GLU A 311 6.21 -1.16 -8.20
N GLY A 312 6.72 0.06 -8.20
CA GLY A 312 5.88 1.24 -8.37
C GLY A 312 6.69 2.48 -8.66
N ILE A 313 6.07 3.64 -8.44
CA ILE A 313 6.64 4.95 -8.71
C ILE A 313 6.91 5.68 -7.40
N TYR A 314 8.09 6.25 -7.29
CA TYR A 314 8.47 7.21 -6.27
C TYR A 314 8.42 8.62 -6.86
N ASP A 315 7.56 9.45 -6.28
CA ASP A 315 7.47 10.89 -6.54
C ASP A 315 8.05 11.63 -5.34
N GLY A 316 9.09 12.40 -5.59
CA GLY A 316 9.79 13.17 -4.57
C GLY A 316 10.07 14.60 -5.03
N MET A 317 9.90 15.54 -4.10
CA MET A 317 10.33 16.92 -4.28
C MET A 317 11.16 17.34 -3.08
N ASN A 318 12.34 17.89 -3.33
CA ASN A 318 13.19 18.47 -2.31
C ASN A 318 13.67 19.86 -2.74
N ALA A 319 14.07 20.68 -1.77
CA ALA A 319 14.76 21.93 -2.02
C ALA A 319 16.23 21.81 -1.59
N ARG A 320 17.12 22.49 -2.28
CA ARG A 320 18.54 22.55 -1.90
C ARG A 320 19.10 23.95 -2.11
N SER A 321 20.24 24.20 -1.50
CA SER A 321 20.89 25.51 -1.59
C SER A 321 21.37 25.75 -3.03
N GLY A 322 21.16 26.96 -3.53
CA GLY A 322 21.74 27.42 -4.79
C GLY A 322 23.00 28.25 -4.56
N SER A 323 23.45 28.92 -5.60
CA SER A 323 24.59 29.84 -5.54
C SER A 323 24.16 31.26 -5.15
N VAL A 324 25.12 32.05 -4.67
CA VAL A 324 25.00 33.51 -4.61
C VAL A 324 25.76 34.13 -5.78
N LYS A 325 25.08 34.97 -6.56
CA LYS A 325 25.71 35.81 -7.58
C LYS A 325 25.99 37.19 -6.98
N ILE A 326 27.19 37.71 -7.20
CA ILE A 326 27.62 39.04 -6.73
C ILE A 326 27.90 39.93 -7.94
N ASP A 327 27.23 41.07 -8.01
CA ASP A 327 27.50 42.12 -8.98
C ASP A 327 28.14 43.32 -8.27
N ASP A 328 29.32 43.79 -8.73
CA ASP A 328 29.97 45.00 -8.22
C ASP A 328 29.29 46.24 -8.81
N LEU A 329 28.75 47.10 -7.95
CA LEU A 329 28.05 48.33 -8.32
C LEU A 329 28.98 49.55 -8.32
N GLY A 330 30.27 49.36 -8.03
CA GLY A 330 31.28 50.41 -8.02
C GLY A 330 31.51 51.04 -6.63
N PRO A 331 32.23 52.18 -6.59
CA PRO A 331 32.67 52.79 -5.34
C PRO A 331 31.55 53.44 -4.51
N CYS A 332 31.83 53.64 -3.23
CA CYS A 332 31.08 54.54 -2.37
C CYS A 332 31.41 55.98 -2.74
N ASN A 333 30.51 56.65 -3.47
CA ASN A 333 30.56 58.09 -3.76
C ASN A 333 30.73 58.94 -2.51
#